data_AF-A0A4Q0GQI0-F1
#
_entry.id   AF-A0A4Q0GQI0-F1
#
_cell.length_a   1.000
_cell.length_b   1.000
_cell.length_c   1.000
_cell.angle_alpha   90.00
_cell.angle_beta   90.00
_cell.angle_gamma   90.00
#
_symmetry.space_group_name_H-M   'P 1'
#
loop_
_entity.id
_entity.type
_entity.pdbx_description
1 polymer ?
#
loop_
_entity_poly.entity_id
_entity_poly.type
_entity_poly.pdbx_seq_one_letter_code
_entity_poly.pdbx_strand_id
1 'polypeptide(L)'
;MGGITGATSGKFVLMAATLLFHGRVDNARTLVAIVPGAPHSAIGATLADRIIHRDRVKIGIRAAYLYAPIAAVEPAPAPGADLRIGQDILDASPIEIDFRHHELRLLLPDEASRAERGMRAIPVTHQADGTMTVPLTLDTAPPMPAILDLAHATDVTAPTNATAVALGRSALENAVVVRGGTPSIGLAAFKDMRVIFDLGHDRIWIATA
;
A
#
# COMPACT_ATOMS: atom_id res chain seq x y z
N MET A 1 32.81 9.34 6.31
CA MET A 1 32.77 8.51 5.08
C MET A 1 31.34 8.42 4.63
N GLY A 2 30.99 9.13 3.55
CA GLY A 2 29.63 9.20 3.02
C GLY A 2 29.30 7.92 2.26
N GLY A 3 28.37 7.14 2.81
CA GLY A 3 27.69 6.09 2.07
C GLY A 3 26.45 6.70 1.43
N ILE A 4 26.42 6.76 0.11
CA ILE A 4 25.16 6.96 -0.62
C ILE A 4 24.37 5.67 -0.37
N THR A 5 23.41 5.71 0.56
CA THR A 5 22.43 4.64 0.71
C THR A 5 21.57 4.68 -0.55
N GLY A 6 21.97 3.89 -1.55
CA GLY A 6 21.17 3.67 -2.73
C GLY A 6 19.86 3.04 -2.30
N ALA A 7 18.76 3.60 -2.78
CA ALA A 7 17.43 3.15 -2.45
C ALA A 7 17.23 1.70 -2.91
N THR A 8 17.13 0.74 -1.98
CA THR A 8 16.94 -0.68 -2.30
C THR A 8 15.45 -1.05 -2.36
N SER A 9 15.00 -1.60 -3.49
CA SER A 9 13.63 -2.12 -3.70
C SER A 9 13.55 -3.65 -3.57
N GLY A 10 12.52 -4.18 -2.91
CA GLY A 10 12.14 -5.60 -2.93
C GLY A 10 11.21 -5.94 -4.09
N LYS A 11 11.04 -7.23 -4.41
CA LYS A 11 10.05 -7.70 -5.41
C LYS A 11 8.81 -8.26 -4.71
N PHE A 12 7.64 -8.07 -5.31
CA PHE A 12 6.38 -8.58 -4.76
C PHE A 12 5.52 -9.31 -5.81
N VAL A 13 4.49 -10.02 -5.33
CA VAL A 13 3.40 -10.61 -6.14
C VAL A 13 2.07 -10.13 -5.57
N LEU A 14 1.13 -9.76 -6.43
CA LEU A 14 -0.25 -9.42 -6.04
C LEU A 14 -1.08 -10.72 -6.01
N MET A 15 -1.50 -11.17 -4.83
CA MET A 15 -2.40 -12.32 -4.68
C MET A 15 -3.68 -11.91 -3.96
N ALA A 16 -4.83 -12.00 -4.64
CA ALA A 16 -6.15 -11.83 -4.04
C ALA A 16 -6.24 -10.63 -3.06
N ALA A 17 -5.67 -9.49 -3.46
CA ALA A 17 -5.57 -8.21 -2.72
C ALA A 17 -4.38 -7.96 -1.80
N THR A 18 -3.51 -8.94 -1.65
CA THR A 18 -2.35 -8.83 -0.78
C THR A 18 -1.10 -8.63 -1.62
N LEU A 19 -0.31 -7.62 -1.26
CA LEU A 19 1.03 -7.41 -1.81
C LEU A 19 2.00 -8.27 -1.00
N LEU A 20 2.36 -9.43 -1.55
CA LEU A 20 3.25 -10.39 -0.90
C LEU A 20 4.69 -10.18 -1.34
N PHE A 21 5.60 -10.04 -0.38
CA PHE A 21 7.02 -9.96 -0.65
C PHE A 21 7.83 -10.80 0.33
N HIS A 22 9.03 -11.19 -0.11
CA HIS A 22 10.00 -11.83 0.77
C HIS A 22 10.78 -10.79 1.56
N GLY A 23 10.59 -10.79 2.88
CA GLY A 23 11.26 -9.91 3.82
C GLY A 23 12.09 -10.67 4.85
N ARG A 24 12.51 -9.92 5.87
CA ARG A 24 13.08 -10.48 7.09
C ARG A 24 12.40 -9.89 8.31
N VAL A 25 12.07 -10.72 9.29
CA VAL A 25 11.52 -10.27 10.58
C VAL A 25 12.45 -10.77 11.67
N ASP A 26 13.12 -9.86 12.39
CA ASP A 26 14.16 -10.19 13.37
C ASP A 26 15.21 -11.19 12.82
N ASN A 27 15.61 -10.99 11.56
CA ASN A 27 16.52 -11.85 10.78
C ASN A 27 15.97 -13.22 10.37
N ALA A 28 14.75 -13.61 10.75
CA ALA A 28 14.08 -14.75 10.14
C ALA A 28 13.67 -14.40 8.70
N ARG A 29 13.80 -15.32 7.75
CA ARG A 29 13.19 -15.16 6.42
C ARG A 29 11.68 -15.31 6.58
N THR A 30 10.93 -14.40 5.97
CA THR A 30 9.51 -14.25 6.24
C THR A 30 8.77 -13.85 4.98
N LEU A 31 7.60 -14.44 4.73
CA LEU A 31 6.68 -13.87 3.74
C LEU A 31 5.83 -12.79 4.40
N VAL A 32 5.87 -11.58 3.85
CA VAL A 32 5.20 -10.41 4.41
C VAL A 32 4.13 -9.96 3.44
N ALA A 33 2.96 -9.69 3.99
CA ALA A 33 1.81 -9.11 3.33
C ALA A 33 1.73 -7.62 3.68
N ILE A 34 1.65 -6.74 2.67
CA ILE A 34 1.16 -5.38 2.87
C ILE A 34 -0.32 -5.37 2.54
N VAL A 35 -1.12 -5.01 3.54
CA VAL A 35 -2.58 -4.98 3.47
C VAL A 35 -3.03 -3.60 3.97
N PRO A 36 -2.99 -2.56 3.12
CA PRO A 36 -3.28 -1.20 3.56
C PRO A 36 -4.74 -0.99 4.03
N GLY A 37 -5.65 -1.91 3.71
CA GLY A 37 -7.00 -1.90 4.26
C GLY A 37 -7.14 -2.51 5.66
N ALA A 38 -6.10 -3.16 6.20
CA ALA A 38 -6.16 -3.70 7.56
C ALA A 38 -5.79 -2.62 8.58
N PRO A 39 -6.60 -2.36 9.63
CA PRO A 39 -6.33 -1.29 10.58
C PRO A 39 -5.04 -1.53 11.40
N HIS A 40 -4.70 -2.81 11.63
CA HIS A 40 -3.58 -3.19 12.47
C HIS A 40 -2.71 -4.27 11.83
N SER A 41 -1.41 -4.17 12.10
CA SER A 41 -0.40 -5.16 11.76
C SER A 41 -0.46 -6.34 12.71
N ALA A 42 -0.27 -7.54 12.16
CA ALA A 42 -0.34 -8.78 12.92
C ALA A 42 0.73 -9.76 12.48
N ILE A 43 1.29 -10.47 13.46
CA ILE A 43 2.31 -11.51 13.24
C ILE A 43 1.71 -12.90 13.41
N GLY A 44 2.12 -13.85 12.58
CA GLY A 44 1.76 -15.25 12.66
C GLY A 44 2.26 -15.88 13.96
N ALA A 45 1.44 -16.67 14.64
CA ALA A 45 1.82 -17.36 15.89
C ALA A 45 3.15 -18.13 15.76
N THR A 46 3.34 -18.88 14.68
CA THR A 46 4.57 -19.62 14.39
C THR A 46 5.81 -18.74 14.28
N LEU A 47 5.68 -17.52 13.74
CA LEU A 47 6.77 -16.57 13.65
C LEU A 47 7.01 -15.87 15.00
N ALA A 48 5.94 -15.51 15.70
CA ALA A 48 5.98 -14.86 17.00
C ALA A 48 6.73 -15.70 18.05
N ASP A 49 6.59 -17.03 18.01
CA ASP A 49 7.31 -17.96 18.89
C ASP A 49 8.82 -18.04 18.62
N ARG A 50 9.26 -17.60 17.43
CA ARG A 50 10.66 -17.70 16.99
C ARG A 50 11.46 -16.41 17.14
N ILE A 51 10.80 -15.27 17.34
CA ILE A 51 11.45 -13.96 17.42
C ILE A 51 11.68 -13.52 18.86
N ILE A 52 12.76 -12.77 19.07
CA ILE A 52 13.28 -12.45 20.41
C ILE A 52 12.62 -11.17 20.96
N HIS A 53 12.31 -10.19 20.10
CA HIS A 53 11.78 -8.89 20.52
C HIS A 53 10.30 -8.79 20.16
N ARG A 54 9.45 -8.51 21.16
CA ARG A 54 8.00 -8.44 20.97
C ARG A 54 7.45 -7.02 20.93
N ASP A 55 8.11 -6.07 21.60
CA ASP A 55 7.61 -4.69 21.68
C ASP A 55 7.77 -3.93 20.36
N ARG A 56 8.91 -4.11 19.69
CA ARG A 56 9.18 -3.60 18.34
C ARG A 56 9.97 -4.63 17.57
N VAL A 57 9.48 -4.97 16.39
CA VAL A 57 10.05 -6.01 15.53
C VAL A 57 10.81 -5.35 14.39
N LYS A 58 12.00 -5.87 14.08
CA LYS A 58 12.78 -5.40 12.92
C LYS A 58 12.21 -6.02 11.64
N ILE A 59 11.59 -5.21 10.80
CA ILE A 59 11.05 -5.64 9.50
C ILE A 59 11.99 -5.13 8.40
N GLY A 60 12.63 -6.06 7.70
CA GLY A 60 13.57 -5.79 6.63
C GLY A 60 12.99 -6.06 5.24
N ILE A 61 13.21 -5.12 4.32
CA ILE A 61 12.95 -5.25 2.88
C ILE A 61 14.28 -5.00 2.16
N ARG A 62 14.89 -6.08 1.65
CA ARG A 62 16.27 -6.08 1.16
C ARG A 62 17.26 -5.48 2.18
N ALA A 63 17.89 -4.34 1.85
CA ALA A 63 18.87 -3.68 2.71
C ALA A 63 18.23 -2.60 3.60
N ALA A 64 16.97 -2.23 3.35
CA ALA A 64 16.21 -1.34 4.20
C ALA A 64 15.55 -2.11 5.35
N TYR A 65 15.35 -1.44 6.47
CA TYR A 65 14.56 -1.98 7.58
C TYR A 65 13.85 -0.86 8.31
N LEU A 66 12.75 -1.22 8.95
CA LEU A 66 12.06 -0.39 9.94
C LEU A 66 11.89 -1.19 11.24
N TYR A 67 11.68 -0.46 12.33
CA TYR A 67 11.27 -1.04 13.60
C TYR A 67 9.84 -0.61 13.88
N ALA A 68 8.91 -1.56 13.97
CA ALA A 68 7.52 -1.26 14.24
C ALA A 68 6.97 -2.10 15.39
N PRO A 69 6.07 -1.55 16.22
CA PRO A 69 5.24 -2.37 17.09
C PRO A 69 4.33 -3.26 16.24
N ILE A 70 4.02 -4.45 16.74
CA ILE A 70 3.01 -5.33 16.15
C ILE A 70 1.85 -5.43 17.13
N ALA A 71 0.66 -5.03 16.69
CA ALA A 71 -0.51 -4.89 17.55
C ALA A 71 -1.07 -6.25 18.01
N ALA A 72 -0.94 -7.30 17.19
CA ALA A 72 -1.55 -8.60 17.48
C ALA A 72 -0.71 -9.79 17.01
N VAL A 73 -0.90 -10.92 17.69
CA VAL A 73 -0.49 -12.25 17.22
C VAL A 73 -1.73 -12.98 16.73
N GLU A 74 -1.73 -13.39 15.47
CA GLU A 74 -2.84 -14.09 14.82
C GLU A 74 -2.37 -15.46 14.29
N PRO A 75 -3.21 -16.50 14.26
CA PRO A 75 -2.81 -17.78 13.67
C PRO A 75 -2.45 -17.68 12.18
N ALA A 76 -3.16 -16.82 11.44
CA ALA A 76 -2.96 -16.57 10.01
C ALA A 76 -3.23 -15.09 9.71
N PRO A 77 -2.22 -14.21 9.81
CA PRO A 77 -2.42 -12.76 9.73
C PRO A 77 -2.83 -12.29 8.33
N ALA A 78 -2.42 -12.99 7.28
CA ALA A 78 -2.92 -12.81 5.92
C ALA A 78 -2.72 -14.10 5.11
N PRO A 79 -3.47 -14.32 4.02
CA PRO A 79 -3.32 -15.49 3.17
C PRO A 79 -1.87 -15.69 2.69
N GLY A 80 -1.25 -16.79 3.13
CA GLY A 80 0.11 -17.17 2.76
C GLY A 80 1.24 -16.40 3.45
N ALA A 81 0.94 -15.38 4.27
CA ALA A 81 1.96 -14.55 4.91
C ALA A 81 2.10 -14.85 6.41
N ASP A 82 3.33 -14.72 6.90
CA ASP A 82 3.66 -14.85 8.31
C ASP A 82 3.57 -13.50 9.06
N LEU A 83 3.48 -12.39 8.32
CA LEU A 83 3.33 -11.04 8.85
C LEU A 83 2.40 -10.24 7.93
N ARG A 84 1.42 -9.55 8.52
CA ARG A 84 0.60 -8.51 7.88
C ARG A 84 1.08 -7.14 8.36
N ILE A 85 1.40 -6.26 7.41
CA ILE A 85 1.61 -4.83 7.60
C ILE A 85 0.30 -4.13 7.26
N GLY A 86 -0.34 -3.53 8.27
CA GLY A 86 -1.57 -2.74 8.18
C GLY A 86 -1.32 -1.23 8.31
N GLN A 87 -2.41 -0.48 8.46
CA GLN A 87 -2.43 1.00 8.53
C GLN A 87 -1.55 1.53 9.66
N ASP A 88 -1.60 0.94 10.85
CA ASP A 88 -0.74 1.32 11.98
C ASP A 88 0.76 1.47 11.65
N ILE A 89 1.31 0.62 10.76
CA ILE A 89 2.68 0.74 10.28
C ILE A 89 2.78 1.68 9.08
N LEU A 90 1.83 1.60 8.14
CA LEU A 90 1.83 2.43 6.92
C LEU A 90 1.66 3.93 7.21
N ASP A 91 0.92 4.27 8.26
CA ASP A 91 0.72 5.64 8.73
C ASP A 91 2.03 6.24 9.27
N ALA A 92 2.86 5.40 9.88
CA ALA A 92 4.15 5.81 10.43
C ALA A 92 5.30 5.73 9.40
N SER A 93 5.13 4.99 8.31
CA SER A 93 6.19 4.69 7.34
C SER A 93 5.62 4.52 5.94
N PRO A 94 5.71 5.57 5.10
CA PRO A 94 5.24 5.51 3.73
C PRO A 94 5.94 4.39 2.95
N ILE A 95 5.16 3.68 2.13
CA ILE A 95 5.68 2.64 1.25
C ILE A 95 5.44 3.06 -0.19
N GLU A 96 6.50 3.00 -0.97
CA GLU A 96 6.45 3.14 -2.42
C GLU A 96 6.28 1.78 -3.08
N ILE A 97 5.35 1.72 -4.03
CA ILE A 97 5.02 0.53 -4.79
C ILE A 97 5.03 0.93 -6.26
N ASP A 98 5.97 0.36 -7.00
CA ASP A 98 6.01 0.43 -8.45
C ASP A 98 5.32 -0.83 -8.99
N PHE A 99 4.03 -0.70 -9.30
CA PHE A 99 3.23 -1.83 -9.79
C PHE A 99 3.70 -2.31 -11.15
N ARG A 100 4.18 -1.40 -12.00
CA ARG A 100 4.70 -1.73 -13.33
C ARG A 100 5.91 -2.65 -13.25
N HIS A 101 6.85 -2.33 -12.37
CA HIS A 101 8.08 -3.10 -12.21
C HIS A 101 8.00 -4.17 -11.12
N HIS A 102 6.86 -4.29 -10.43
CA HIS A 102 6.66 -5.17 -9.28
C HIS A 102 7.70 -4.94 -8.17
N GLU A 103 8.02 -3.67 -7.94
CA GLU A 103 9.00 -3.24 -6.95
C GLU A 103 8.36 -2.56 -5.75
N LEU A 104 8.90 -2.81 -4.57
CA LEU A 104 8.43 -2.25 -3.32
C LEU A 104 9.58 -1.67 -2.52
N ARG A 105 9.41 -0.46 -1.99
CA ARG A 105 10.45 0.23 -1.23
C ARG A 105 9.87 0.86 0.03
N LEU A 106 10.54 0.61 1.16
CA LEU A 106 10.33 1.41 2.36
C LEU A 106 10.99 2.76 2.14
N LEU A 107 10.26 3.84 2.35
CA LEU A 107 10.81 5.18 2.27
C LEU A 107 11.25 5.62 3.66
N LEU A 108 12.54 5.90 3.81
CA LEU A 108 13.02 6.63 4.98
C LEU A 108 12.50 8.09 4.92
N PRO A 109 12.35 8.79 6.05
CA PRO A 109 11.83 10.16 6.07
C PRO A 109 12.53 11.11 5.07
N ASP A 110 13.86 11.05 4.98
CA ASP A 110 14.66 11.88 4.06
C ASP A 110 14.58 11.45 2.58
N GLU A 111 14.05 10.25 2.31
CA GLU A 111 13.83 9.71 0.97
C GLU A 111 12.41 10.02 0.49
N ALA A 112 11.43 10.06 1.38
CA ALA A 112 10.03 10.34 1.06
C ALA A 112 9.88 11.64 0.26
N SER A 113 10.39 12.77 0.78
CA SER A 113 10.31 14.06 0.08
C SER A 113 11.06 14.10 -1.25
N ARG A 114 12.01 13.19 -1.49
CA ARG A 114 12.68 13.05 -2.79
C ARG A 114 11.87 12.18 -3.74
N ALA A 115 11.29 11.09 -3.25
CA ALA A 115 10.44 10.18 -4.01
C ALA A 115 9.15 10.87 -4.48
N GLU A 116 8.61 11.78 -3.68
CA GLU A 116 7.42 12.60 -3.98
C GLU A 116 7.65 13.60 -5.13
N ARG A 117 8.91 13.95 -5.47
CA ARG A 117 9.18 14.90 -6.56
C ARG A 117 8.74 14.31 -7.90
N GLY A 118 7.86 15.01 -8.59
CA GLY A 118 7.27 14.55 -9.85
C GLY A 118 6.08 13.60 -9.64
N MET A 119 5.58 13.46 -8.41
CA MET A 119 4.33 12.78 -8.13
C MET A 119 3.23 13.81 -7.81
N ARG A 120 1.98 13.42 -8.01
CA ARG A 120 0.80 14.20 -7.62
C ARG A 120 0.21 13.64 -6.34
N ALA A 121 0.05 14.49 -5.34
CA ALA A 121 -0.71 14.16 -4.16
C ALA A 121 -2.20 14.08 -4.50
N ILE A 122 -2.82 12.97 -4.14
CA ILE A 122 -4.26 12.75 -4.16
C ILE A 122 -4.71 12.71 -2.69
N PRO A 123 -5.64 13.58 -2.27
CA PRO A 123 -6.11 13.57 -0.90
C PRO A 123 -6.92 12.30 -0.63
N VAL A 124 -6.71 11.73 0.55
CA VAL A 124 -7.48 10.64 1.14
C VAL A 124 -8.32 11.22 2.27
N THR A 125 -9.60 10.87 2.33
CA THR A 125 -10.47 11.24 3.45
C THR A 125 -10.78 10.01 4.29
N HIS A 126 -10.31 9.97 5.53
CA HIS A 126 -10.71 8.97 6.50
C HIS A 126 -12.15 9.23 6.98
N GLN A 127 -12.99 8.21 6.91
CA GLN A 127 -14.37 8.24 7.39
C GLN A 127 -14.45 7.71 8.81
N ALA A 128 -15.53 8.05 9.51
CA ALA A 128 -15.77 7.62 10.90
C ALA A 128 -15.92 6.08 11.03
N ASP A 129 -16.27 5.39 9.96
CA ASP A 129 -16.37 3.93 9.91
C ASP A 129 -15.04 3.23 9.59
N GLY A 130 -13.94 3.98 9.50
CA GLY A 130 -12.61 3.47 9.17
C GLY A 130 -12.35 3.27 7.67
N THR A 131 -13.34 3.56 6.81
CA THR A 131 -13.12 3.56 5.36
C THR A 131 -12.32 4.78 4.93
N MET A 132 -11.61 4.65 3.81
CA MET A 132 -10.88 5.74 3.18
C MET A 132 -11.55 6.06 1.85
N THR A 133 -11.68 7.34 1.52
CA THR A 133 -12.19 7.77 0.21
C THR A 133 -11.22 8.69 -0.52
N VAL A 134 -11.28 8.66 -1.85
CA VAL A 134 -10.44 9.45 -2.75
C VAL A 134 -11.31 10.09 -3.84
N PRO A 135 -10.91 11.25 -4.40
CA PRO A 135 -11.64 11.88 -5.49
C PRO A 135 -11.47 11.07 -6.79
N LEU A 136 -12.57 10.50 -7.27
CA LEU A 136 -12.66 9.75 -8.52
C LEU A 136 -13.40 10.58 -9.57
N THR A 137 -12.81 10.70 -10.75
CA THR A 137 -13.46 11.27 -11.93
C THR A 137 -13.67 10.16 -12.96
N LEU A 138 -14.90 10.07 -13.47
CA LEU A 138 -15.32 9.13 -14.49
C LEU A 138 -15.71 9.93 -15.74
N ASP A 139 -15.02 9.67 -16.85
CA ASP A 139 -15.11 10.44 -18.09
C ASP A 139 -14.98 11.95 -17.84
N THR A 140 -16.02 12.72 -18.16
CA THR A 140 -16.08 14.18 -17.97
C THR A 140 -16.95 14.60 -16.78
N ALA A 141 -17.41 13.65 -15.97
CA ALA A 141 -18.25 13.93 -14.82
C ALA A 141 -17.46 14.68 -13.72
N PRO A 142 -18.12 15.49 -12.88
CA PRO A 142 -17.48 16.07 -11.70
C PRO A 142 -16.87 14.99 -10.79
N PRO A 143 -15.75 15.28 -10.09
CA PRO A 143 -15.17 14.34 -9.13
C PRO A 143 -16.19 13.93 -8.06
N MET A 144 -16.21 12.64 -7.74
CA MET A 144 -17.04 12.04 -6.69
C MET A 144 -16.16 11.28 -5.70
N PRO A 145 -16.58 11.13 -4.43
CA PRO A 145 -15.88 10.26 -3.51
C PRO A 145 -16.02 8.79 -3.93
N ALA A 146 -14.91 8.07 -4.00
CA ALA A 146 -14.87 6.63 -4.17
C ALA A 146 -14.10 5.99 -3.03
N ILE A 147 -14.51 4.80 -2.61
CA ILE A 147 -13.83 4.02 -1.58
C ILE A 147 -12.44 3.62 -2.12
N LEU A 148 -11.39 3.92 -1.36
CA LEU A 148 -10.05 3.44 -1.62
C LEU A 148 -9.93 2.02 -1.02
N ASP A 149 -10.23 1.02 -1.83
CA ASP A 149 -10.34 -0.38 -1.41
C ASP A 149 -9.01 -1.12 -1.54
N LEU A 150 -8.07 -0.79 -0.65
CA LEU A 150 -6.74 -1.42 -0.63
C LEU A 150 -6.75 -2.84 -0.04
N ALA A 151 -7.92 -3.33 0.37
CA ALA A 151 -8.13 -4.69 0.84
C ALA A 151 -8.54 -5.64 -0.28
N HIS A 152 -8.82 -5.14 -1.50
CA HIS A 152 -9.18 -5.94 -2.66
C HIS A 152 -8.27 -5.69 -3.89
N ALA A 153 -7.89 -6.75 -4.61
CA ALA A 153 -7.20 -6.65 -5.91
C ALA A 153 -8.21 -6.41 -7.04
N THR A 154 -9.15 -5.51 -6.79
CA THR A 154 -10.13 -5.06 -7.77
C THR A 154 -9.57 -3.87 -8.54
N ASP A 155 -10.14 -3.65 -9.71
CA ASP A 155 -9.86 -2.46 -10.50
C ASP A 155 -10.83 -1.34 -10.03
N VAL A 156 -11.46 -0.60 -10.94
CA VAL A 156 -12.43 0.44 -10.57
C VAL A 156 -13.84 -0.14 -10.58
N THR A 157 -14.60 0.03 -9.49
CA THR A 157 -16.04 -0.24 -9.47
C THR A 157 -16.79 1.08 -9.57
N ALA A 158 -17.80 1.17 -10.42
CA ALA A 158 -18.58 2.40 -10.61
C ALA A 158 -20.03 2.12 -11.08
N PRO A 159 -20.99 3.04 -10.84
CA PRO A 159 -22.38 2.87 -11.28
C PRO A 159 -22.56 2.93 -12.80
N THR A 160 -21.56 3.46 -13.52
CA THR A 160 -21.56 3.68 -14.97
C THR A 160 -20.43 2.91 -15.65
N ASN A 161 -20.58 2.65 -16.95
CA ASN A 161 -19.53 2.07 -17.79
C ASN A 161 -18.64 3.19 -18.34
N ALA A 162 -17.85 3.82 -17.47
CA ALA A 162 -16.94 4.87 -17.87
C ALA A 162 -15.78 4.33 -18.71
N THR A 163 -15.28 5.16 -19.63
CA THR A 163 -14.16 4.81 -20.52
C THR A 163 -12.84 5.45 -20.10
N ALA A 164 -12.92 6.57 -19.39
CA ALA A 164 -11.77 7.23 -18.79
C ALA A 164 -11.96 7.32 -17.28
N VAL A 165 -10.90 7.06 -16.53
CA VAL A 165 -10.89 7.17 -15.08
C VAL A 165 -9.70 8.01 -14.64
N ALA A 166 -9.93 8.90 -13.69
CA ALA A 166 -8.86 9.64 -13.04
C ALA A 166 -9.03 9.68 -11.53
N LEU A 167 -7.90 9.61 -10.83
CA LEU A 167 -7.78 9.93 -9.42
C LEU A 167 -7.30 11.37 -9.29
N GLY A 168 -8.18 12.26 -8.83
CA GLY A 168 -7.96 13.70 -8.86
C GLY A 168 -7.64 14.19 -10.27
N ARG A 169 -6.35 14.46 -10.56
CA ARG A 169 -5.87 14.91 -11.88
C ARG A 169 -4.94 13.91 -12.57
N SER A 170 -4.85 12.69 -12.05
CA SER A 170 -3.99 11.62 -12.57
C SER A 170 -4.85 10.57 -13.27
N ALA A 171 -4.65 10.36 -14.56
CA ALA A 171 -5.37 9.34 -15.33
C ALA A 171 -4.93 7.93 -14.91
N LEU A 172 -5.88 7.01 -14.81
CA LEU A 172 -5.65 5.58 -14.63
C LEU A 172 -5.77 4.89 -15.99
N GLU A 173 -4.71 4.99 -16.80
CA GLU A 173 -4.76 4.72 -18.26
C GLU A 173 -5.26 3.32 -18.64
N ASN A 174 -5.04 2.31 -17.78
CA ASN A 174 -5.43 0.93 -18.05
C ASN A 174 -6.43 0.38 -17.03
N ALA A 175 -7.05 1.25 -16.22
CA ALA A 175 -8.07 0.82 -15.26
C ALA A 175 -9.30 0.29 -16.00
N VAL A 176 -9.75 -0.90 -15.62
CA VAL A 176 -10.99 -1.51 -16.08
C VAL A 176 -12.12 -1.12 -15.14
N VAL A 177 -13.16 -0.51 -15.67
CA VAL A 177 -14.36 -0.16 -14.90
C VAL A 177 -15.33 -1.33 -14.91
N VAL A 178 -15.64 -1.86 -13.72
CA VAL A 178 -16.68 -2.86 -13.50
C VAL A 178 -17.92 -2.16 -12.95
N ARG A 179 -19.08 -2.50 -13.50
CA ARG A 179 -20.34 -1.92 -13.04
C ARG A 179 -20.68 -2.41 -11.63
N GLY A 180 -20.92 -1.49 -10.70
CA GLY A 180 -21.34 -1.79 -9.32
C GLY A 180 -21.99 -0.59 -8.64
N GLY A 181 -22.61 -0.82 -7.47
CA GLY A 181 -23.41 0.21 -6.80
C GLY A 181 -22.58 1.32 -6.14
N THR A 182 -21.54 0.94 -5.41
CA THR A 182 -20.68 1.87 -4.66
C THR A 182 -19.39 2.10 -5.42
N PRO A 183 -19.02 3.35 -5.76
CA PRO A 183 -17.75 3.65 -6.38
C PRO A 183 -16.57 3.21 -5.49
N SER A 184 -15.66 2.40 -6.04
CA SER A 184 -14.46 1.98 -5.34
C SER A 184 -13.27 1.80 -6.29
N ILE A 185 -12.07 1.87 -5.73
CA ILE A 185 -10.82 1.73 -6.47
C ILE A 185 -9.93 0.78 -5.69
N GLY A 186 -9.68 -0.40 -6.27
CA GLY A 186 -8.81 -1.38 -5.67
C GLY A 186 -7.35 -1.27 -6.12
N LEU A 187 -6.50 -2.14 -5.57
CA LEU A 187 -5.06 -2.15 -5.87
C LEU A 187 -4.75 -2.38 -7.36
N ALA A 188 -5.60 -3.12 -8.08
CA ALA A 188 -5.34 -3.44 -9.49
C ALA A 188 -5.53 -2.23 -10.42
N ALA A 189 -6.25 -1.19 -9.98
CA ALA A 189 -6.40 0.05 -10.74
C ALA A 189 -5.06 0.79 -10.93
N PHE A 190 -4.06 0.49 -10.08
CA PHE A 190 -2.72 1.09 -10.11
C PHE A 190 -1.68 0.25 -10.88
N LYS A 191 -2.09 -0.83 -11.58
CA LYS A 191 -1.18 -1.86 -12.14
C LYS A 191 -0.03 -1.35 -13.03
N ASP A 192 -0.15 -0.18 -13.64
CA ASP A 192 0.89 0.44 -14.48
C ASP A 192 1.51 1.71 -13.86
N MET A 193 1.23 1.95 -12.59
CA MET A 193 1.61 3.17 -11.89
C MET A 193 2.64 2.91 -10.80
N ARG A 194 3.30 4.00 -10.42
CA ARG A 194 4.08 4.08 -9.19
C ARG A 194 3.30 4.91 -8.17
N VAL A 195 3.09 4.33 -7.00
CA VAL A 195 2.25 4.89 -5.93
C VAL A 195 3.02 4.91 -4.63
N ILE A 196 2.93 6.01 -3.88
CA ILE A 196 3.34 6.05 -2.47
C ILE A 196 2.07 6.12 -1.64
N PHE A 197 1.88 5.16 -0.74
CA PHE A 197 0.83 5.20 0.27
C PHE A 197 1.36 5.96 1.48
N ASP A 198 0.93 7.21 1.64
CA ASP A 198 1.30 8.12 2.73
C ASP A 198 0.06 8.43 3.58
N LEU A 199 -0.56 7.35 4.08
CA LEU A 199 -1.89 7.38 4.70
C LEU A 199 -1.91 8.18 6.00
N GLY A 200 -0.79 8.20 6.74
CA GLY A 200 -0.65 9.02 7.95
C GLY A 200 -0.67 10.54 7.70
N HIS A 201 -0.56 10.97 6.44
CA HIS A 201 -0.72 12.36 6.02
C HIS A 201 -1.94 12.56 5.10
N ASP A 202 -2.92 11.65 5.18
CA ASP A 202 -4.19 11.73 4.45
C ASP A 202 -3.99 11.86 2.91
N ARG A 203 -3.02 11.13 2.35
CA ARG A 203 -2.73 11.21 0.91
C ARG A 203 -2.11 9.95 0.31
N ILE A 204 -2.31 9.80 -0.99
CA ILE A 204 -1.49 8.93 -1.82
C ILE A 204 -0.78 9.77 -2.87
N TRP A 205 0.45 9.40 -3.20
CA TRP A 205 1.19 10.03 -4.29
C TRP A 205 1.15 9.14 -5.51
N ILE A 206 0.81 9.71 -6.66
CA ILE A 206 0.78 8.98 -7.93
C ILE A 206 1.79 9.62 -8.88
N ALA A 207 2.70 8.83 -9.44
CA ALA A 207 3.64 9.33 -10.44
C ALA A 207 2.88 9.86 -11.67
N THR A 208 3.27 11.03 -12.15
CA THR A 208 2.77 11.51 -13.44
C THR A 208 3.47 10.74 -14.54
N ALA A 209 2.70 10.20 -15.49
CA ALA A 209 3.24 9.71 -16.76
C ALA A 209 4.04 10.80 -17.49
#